data_AF-A0A973FRI8-F1
#
_entry.id   AF-A0A973FRI8-F1
#
_cell.length_a   1.000
_cell.length_b   1.000
_cell.length_c   1.000
_cell.angle_alpha   90.00
_cell.angle_beta   90.00
_cell.angle_gamma   90.00
#
_symmetry.space_group_name_H-M   'P 1'
#
loop_
_entity.id
_entity.type
_entity.pdbx_description
1 polymer ?
#
loop_
_entity_poly.entity_id
_entity_poly.type
_entity_poly.pdbx_seq_one_letter_code
_entity_poly.pdbx_strand_id
1 'polypeptide(L)' 'MDSTATTLSTSVREAGYQVVRIEQLRANRWLLVAGAPDGRVLILAQRRPLISASDVQDLAEQLRLGRYPLGYLLAL' A
#
# COMPACT_ATOMS: atom_id res chain seq x y z
N MET A 1 17.50 -4.28 -8.04
CA MET A 1 16.04 -4.40 -7.88
C MET A 1 15.73 -4.38 -6.40
N ASP A 2 14.89 -3.44 -5.95
CA ASP A 2 14.60 -3.23 -4.52
C ASP A 2 13.88 -4.47 -3.95
N SER A 3 14.53 -5.19 -3.03
CA SER A 3 14.06 -6.47 -2.50
C SER A 3 12.72 -6.34 -1.78
N THR A 4 12.45 -5.18 -1.20
CA THR A 4 11.23 -4.93 -0.41
C THR A 4 9.98 -4.84 -1.29
N ALA A 5 10.08 -4.23 -2.47
CA ALA A 5 8.97 -4.16 -3.42
C ALA A 5 8.56 -5.55 -3.92
N THR A 6 9.54 -6.44 -4.13
CA THR A 6 9.29 -7.84 -4.49
C THR A 6 8.60 -8.58 -3.34
N THR A 7 9.09 -8.47 -2.11
CA THR A 7 8.47 -9.09 -0.92
C THR A 7 7.03 -8.61 -0.74
N LEU A 8 6.79 -7.30 -0.84
CA LEU A 8 5.43 -6.74 -0.77
C LEU A 8 4.53 -7.27 -1.88
N SER A 9 5.05 -7.37 -3.10
CA SER A 9 4.33 -7.95 -4.23
C SER A 9 3.93 -9.40 -3.99
N THR A 10 4.80 -10.19 -3.38
CA THR A 10 4.53 -11.57 -2.99
C THR A 10 3.45 -11.62 -1.90
N SER A 11 3.60 -10.88 -0.80
CA SER A 11 2.63 -10.89 0.30
C SER A 11 1.22 -10.45 -0.14
N VAL A 12 1.13 -9.46 -1.04
CA VAL A 12 -0.16 -9.03 -1.60
C VAL A 12 -0.83 -10.14 -2.42
N ARG A 13 -0.05 -10.89 -3.21
CA ARG A 13 -0.56 -12.05 -3.97
C ARG A 13 -0.96 -13.20 -3.07
N GLU A 14 -0.17 -13.49 -2.04
CA GLU A 14 -0.47 -14.54 -1.05
C GLU A 14 -1.74 -14.23 -0.25
N ALA A 15 -2.01 -12.94 0.00
CA ALA A 15 -3.25 -12.47 0.60
C ALA A 15 -4.47 -12.53 -0.37
N GLY A 16 -4.29 -13.03 -1.60
CA GLY A 16 -5.37 -13.23 -2.57
C GLY A 16 -5.68 -12.00 -3.44
N TYR A 17 -4.87 -10.94 -3.35
CA TYR A 17 -5.07 -9.75 -4.18
C TYR A 17 -4.23 -9.81 -5.47
N GLN A 18 -4.73 -9.18 -6.52
CA GLN A 18 -3.95 -8.95 -7.73
C GLN A 18 -3.13 -7.66 -7.61
N VAL A 19 -1.81 -7.72 -7.73
CA VAL A 19 -0.98 -6.51 -7.78
C VAL A 19 -1.22 -5.77 -9.11
N VAL A 20 -1.79 -4.57 -9.06
CA VAL A 20 -2.02 -3.71 -10.24
C VAL A 20 -0.86 -2.75 -10.45
N ARG A 21 -0.39 -2.10 -9.38
CA ARG A 21 0.70 -1.13 -9.42
C ARG A 21 1.45 -1.12 -8.10
N ILE A 22 2.76 -0.95 -8.17
CA ILE A 22 3.63 -0.68 -7.02
C ILE A 22 4.47 0.55 -7.36
N GLU A 23 4.48 1.53 -6.48
CA GLU A 23 5.23 2.77 -6.62
C GLU A 23 6.02 3.02 -5.33
N GLN A 24 7.32 3.26 -5.45
CA GLN A 24 8.15 3.67 -4.31
C GLN A 24 8.10 5.19 -4.18
N LEU A 25 7.40 5.68 -3.17
CA LEU A 25 7.27 7.12 -2.92
C LEU A 25 8.53 7.69 -2.30
N ARG A 26 9.19 6.92 -1.43
CA ARG A 26 10.45 7.22 -0.74
C ARG A 26 11.20 5.93 -0.45
N ALA A 27 12.47 6.02 -0.05
CA ALA A 27 13.32 4.86 0.26
C ALA A 27 12.66 3.83 1.20
N ASN A 28 11.84 4.28 2.17
CA ASN A 28 11.17 3.43 3.16
C ASN A 28 9.64 3.42 3.03
N ARG A 29 9.08 3.82 1.87
CA ARG A 29 7.63 3.97 1.71
C ARG A 29 7.17 3.62 0.31
N TRP A 30 6.21 2.72 0.22
CA TRP A 30 5.64 2.20 -1.02
C TRP A 30 4.12 2.35 -1.02
N LEU A 31 3.59 2.70 -2.18
CA LEU A 31 2.16 2.73 -2.45
C LEU A 31 1.83 1.62 -3.45
N LEU A 32 0.86 0.78 -3.10
CA LEU A 32 0.40 -0.30 -3.95
C LEU A 32 -1.07 -0.10 -4.26
N VAL A 33 -1.44 -0.37 -5.51
CA VAL A 33 -2.83 -0.56 -5.91
C VAL A 33 -3.01 -2.05 -6.14
N ALA A 34 -3.97 -2.64 -5.44
CA ALA A 34 -4.29 -4.05 -5.58
C ALA A 34 -5.76 -4.22 -6.01
N GLY A 35 -6.01 -5.20 -6.87
CA GLY A 35 -7.35 -5.62 -7.27
C GLY A 35 -7.90 -6.63 -6.26
N ALA A 36 -9.16 -6.45 -5.91
CA ALA A 36 -9.97 -7.30 -5.05
C ALA A 36 -11.30 -7.61 -5.77
N PRO A 37 -12.05 -8.65 -5.35
CA PRO A 37 -13.34 -8.99 -5.98
C PRO A 37 -14.36 -7.84 -5.99
N ASP A 38 -14.30 -6.97 -4.99
CA ASP A 38 -15.18 -5.81 -4.78
C ASP A 38 -14.64 -4.50 -5.36
N GLY A 39 -13.44 -4.51 -5.97
CA GLY A 39 -12.88 -3.33 -6.63
C GLY A 39 -11.37 -3.22 -6.48
N ARG A 40 -10.89 -2.02 -6.17
CA ARG A 40 -9.46 -1.77 -5.94
C ARG A 40 -9.26 -1.27 -4.52
N VAL A 41 -8.19 -1.76 -3.90
CA VAL A 41 -7.73 -1.32 -2.58
C VAL A 41 -6.38 -0.62 -2.73
N LEU A 42 -6.16 0.35 -1.84
CA LEU A 42 -4.90 1.08 -1.76
C LEU A 42 -4.11 0.59 -0.55
N ILE A 43 -2.85 0.25 -0.72
CA ILE A 43 -1.99 -0.20 0.37
C ILE A 43 -0.82 0.77 0.47
N LEU A 44 -0.68 1.43 1.62
CA LEU A 44 0.47 2.24 1.93
C LEU A 44 1.35 1.46 2.91
N ALA A 45 2.50 0.98 2.43
CA ALA A 45 3.44 0.22 3.22
C ALA A 45 4.66 1.06 3.55
N GLN A 46 5.12 0.98 4.79
CA GLN A 46 6.31 1.69 5.24
C GLN A 46 7.23 0.81 6.08
N ARG A 47 8.53 0.98 5.88
CA ARG A 47 9.57 0.30 6.66
C ARG A 47 9.95 1.17 7.86
N ARG A 48 8.99 1.30 8.77
CA ARG A 48 9.08 2.04 10.04
C ARG A 48 8.30 1.28 11.09
N PRO A 49 8.77 1.21 12.34
CA PRO A 49 8.17 0.37 13.37
C PRO A 49 6.82 0.90 13.90
N LEU A 50 6.49 2.18 13.67
CA LEU A 50 5.29 2.82 14.21
C LEU A 50 4.56 3.59 13.12
N ILE A 51 3.22 3.52 13.17
CA ILE A 51 2.32 4.34 12.37
C ILE A 51 2.02 5.63 13.14
N SER A 52 2.21 6.76 12.47
CA SER A 52 1.89 8.09 13.01
C SER A 52 0.55 8.63 12.50
N ALA A 53 0.03 9.66 13.15
CA ALA A 53 -1.17 10.37 12.68
C ALA A 53 -0.98 10.94 11.27
N SER A 54 0.23 11.40 10.91
CA SER A 54 0.52 11.86 9.56
C SER A 54 0.43 10.74 8.52
N ASP A 55 0.84 9.51 8.85
CA ASP A 55 0.73 8.40 7.90
C ASP A 55 -0.74 8.03 7.63
N VAL A 56 -1.59 8.12 8.66
CA VAL A 56 -3.05 7.92 8.53
C VAL A 56 -3.66 9.03 7.68
N GLN A 57 -3.29 10.29 7.92
CA GLN A 57 -3.78 11.43 7.15
C GLN A 57 -3.35 11.35 5.68
N ASP A 58 -2.10 10.98 5.41
CA ASP A 58 -1.61 10.77 4.06
C ASP A 58 -2.40 9.67 3.34
N LEU A 59 -2.66 8.52 4.00
CA LEU A 59 -3.47 7.46 3.42
C LEU A 59 -4.90 7.96 3.13
N ALA A 60 -5.53 8.64 4.08
CA ALA A 60 -6.88 9.17 3.92
C ALA A 60 -6.97 10.13 2.72
N GLU A 61 -5.96 10.97 2.52
CA GLU A 61 -5.89 11.86 1.36
C GLU A 61 -5.74 11.07 0.05
N GLN A 62 -4.90 10.05 0.00
CA GLN A 62 -4.75 9.21 -1.19
C GLN A 62 -6.03 8.43 -1.53
N LEU A 63 -6.74 7.91 -0.52
CA LEU A 63 -8.03 7.27 -0.69
C LEU A 63 -9.05 8.24 -1.28
N ARG A 64 -9.12 9.46 -0.73
CA ARG A 64 -10.02 10.53 -1.21
C ARG A 64 -9.73 10.95 -2.64
N LEU A 65 -8.46 11.22 -2.97
CA LEU A 65 -8.05 11.67 -4.31
C LEU A 65 -8.22 10.58 -5.37
N GLY A 66 -7.88 9.33 -5.02
CA GLY A 66 -7.98 8.18 -5.91
C GLY A 66 -9.38 7.54 -5.96
N ARG A 67 -10.32 7.99 -5.12
CA ARG A 67 -11.66 7.42 -4.92
C ARG A 67 -11.62 5.92 -4.62
N TYR A 68 -10.66 5.52 -3.78
CA TYR A 68 -10.58 4.15 -3.29
C TYR A 68 -11.47 4.03 -2.03
N PRO A 69 -12.40 3.06 -1.97
CA PRO A 69 -13.31 2.92 -0.84
C PRO A 69 -12.61 2.38 0.42
N LEU A 70 -11.47 1.71 0.25
CA LEU A 70 -10.74 1.05 1.32
C LEU A 70 -9.22 1.17 1.11
N GLY A 71 -8.49 1.27 2.21
CA GLY A 71 -7.04 1.11 2.19
C GLY A 71 -6.46 0.52 3.46
N TYR A 72 -5.24 0.02 3.32
CA TYR A 72 -4.46 -0.61 4.37
C TYR A 72 -3.18 0.20 4.61
N LEU A 73 -2.87 0.43 5.88
CA LEU A 73 -1.62 1.07 6.30
C LEU A 73 -0.77 0.02 7.01
N LEU A 74 0.42 -0.26 6.48
CA LEU A 74 1.29 -1.34 6.97
C LEU A 74 2.61 -0.78 7.49
N ALA A 75 2.98 -1.17 8.70
CA ALA A 75 4.32 -1.03 9.25
C ALA A 75 5.06 -2.36 9.09
N LEU A 76 6.22 -2.32 8.42
CA LEU A 76 7.09 -3.47 8.11
C LEU A 76 8.39 -3.44 8.92
#